data_AF-A0A7Y1M786-F1
#
_entry.id   AF-A0A7Y1M786-F1
#
_cell.length_a   1.000
_cell.length_b   1.000
_cell.length_c   1.000
_cell.angle_alpha   90.00
_cell.angle_beta   90.00
_cell.angle_gamma   90.00
#
_symmetry.space_group_name_H-M   'P 1'
#
loop_
_entity.id
_entity.type
_entity.pdbx_description
1 polymer ?
#
loop_
_entity_poly.entity_id
_entity_poly.type
_entity_poly.pdbx_seq_one_letter_code
_entity_poly.pdbx_strand_id
1 'polypeptide(L)'
;MNRTLLPTVVCLASLLAMGAAVGNPVTTQSRTQDTQSAPLGRSDSEQAASWGLTEQEWTRFEQIQAGPRGFWSPNLDPLTALGVEAQTDQERQRYAELQVALEAKRAERELAYQNAYTAAWAKLFPGLLPIQGMASPPPASSSVMPRQALFVEDHCPECTAEAQRLQSSDTAFDIYLVGSQGQDERIRSWARQADIDPARVQRQQITLNHDRGRWFNLGAPGPLPATFQQVNGQWQRLD
;
A
#
# COMPACT_ATOMS: atom_id res chain seq x y z
N MET A 1 -7.89 -11.70 42.38
CA MET A 1 -7.16 -12.61 43.27
C MET A 1 -5.67 -12.33 43.12
N ASN A 2 -5.13 -11.50 44.02
CA ASN A 2 -3.71 -11.15 44.08
C ASN A 2 -2.91 -12.29 44.69
N ARG A 3 -1.79 -12.68 44.09
CA ARG A 3 -0.70 -13.36 44.81
C ARG A 3 0.66 -12.94 44.27
N THR A 4 1.18 -11.89 44.88
CA THR A 4 2.62 -11.59 44.97
C THR A 4 3.31 -12.64 45.84
N LEU A 5 4.41 -13.23 45.38
CA LEU A 5 5.37 -13.94 46.21
C LEU A 5 6.80 -13.63 45.73
N LEU A 6 7.54 -12.97 46.62
CA LEU A 6 9.00 -12.85 46.70
C LEU A 6 9.35 -13.22 48.18
N PRO A 7 10.60 -13.51 48.56
CA PRO A 7 11.76 -14.00 47.82
C PRO A 7 12.43 -15.21 48.55
N THR A 8 13.38 -15.90 47.92
CA THR A 8 14.35 -16.74 48.66
C THR A 8 15.76 -16.45 48.18
N VAL A 9 16.54 -15.89 49.11
CA VAL A 9 17.98 -15.66 49.06
C VAL A 9 18.70 -17.01 49.25
N VAL A 10 19.69 -17.30 48.41
CA VAL A 10 20.74 -18.29 48.72
C VAL A 10 22.09 -17.69 48.34
N CYS A 11 22.91 -17.45 49.35
CA CYS A 11 24.32 -17.10 49.26
C CYS A 11 25.14 -18.30 48.76
N LEU A 12 26.09 -18.05 47.85
CA LEU A 12 27.29 -18.87 47.73
C LEU A 12 28.50 -17.94 47.57
N ALA A 13 29.37 -18.00 48.57
CA ALA A 13 30.64 -17.31 48.63
C ALA A 13 31.70 -18.11 47.86
N SER A 14 32.53 -17.39 47.09
CA SER A 14 33.81 -17.91 46.61
C SER A 14 34.86 -16.82 46.76
N LEU A 15 35.85 -17.11 47.62
CA LEU A 15 37.05 -16.34 47.88
C LEU A 15 38.06 -16.52 46.73
N LEU A 16 38.58 -15.41 46.22
CA LEU A 16 39.86 -15.36 45.50
C LEU A 16 40.60 -14.11 45.96
N ALA A 17 41.73 -14.33 46.62
CA ALA A 17 42.65 -13.31 47.08
C ALA A 17 43.60 -12.89 45.94
N MET A 18 43.70 -11.58 45.70
CA MET A 18 44.87 -10.97 45.06
C MET A 18 45.15 -9.64 45.76
N GLY A 19 46.38 -9.49 46.25
CA GLY A 19 46.84 -8.28 46.94
C GLY A 19 47.00 -7.10 45.98
N ALA A 20 46.74 -5.90 46.49
CA ALA A 20 47.18 -4.65 45.90
C ALA A 20 47.42 -3.61 47.01
N ALA A 21 48.45 -2.79 46.79
CA ALA A 21 49.06 -1.87 47.73
C ALA A 21 48.12 -0.86 48.37
N VAL A 22 48.41 -0.51 49.64
CA VAL A 22 47.79 0.62 50.35
C VAL A 22 48.25 1.92 49.70
N GLY A 23 47.40 2.48 48.83
CA GLY A 23 47.43 3.88 48.45
C GLY A 23 46.19 4.55 49.05
N ASN A 24 46.37 5.66 49.77
CA ASN A 24 45.24 6.46 50.27
C ASN A 24 44.34 6.88 49.10
N PRO A 25 43.04 6.53 49.08
CA PRO A 25 42.14 7.09 48.09
C PRO A 25 41.90 8.56 48.45
N VAL A 26 42.35 9.45 47.57
CA VAL A 26 41.86 10.83 47.51
C VAL A 26 40.37 10.73 47.23
N THR A 27 39.54 11.15 48.19
CA THR A 27 38.09 11.25 48.01
C THR A 27 37.81 12.39 47.04
N THR A 28 37.85 12.09 45.75
CA THR A 28 37.27 12.97 44.73
C THR A 28 35.76 12.84 44.87
N GLN A 29 35.13 13.80 45.55
CA GLN A 29 33.66 13.91 45.52
C GLN A 29 33.23 14.08 44.07
N SER A 30 32.77 12.99 43.45
CA SER A 30 31.98 13.08 42.23
C SER A 30 30.69 13.78 42.61
N ARG A 31 30.66 15.10 42.40
CA ARG A 31 29.42 15.86 42.30
C ARG A 31 28.71 15.29 41.08
N THR A 32 27.85 14.31 41.30
CA THR A 32 26.79 13.97 40.35
C THR A 32 25.97 15.23 40.19
N GLN A 33 26.31 16.04 39.20
CA GLN A 33 25.35 16.99 38.65
C GLN A 33 24.20 16.14 38.14
N ASP A 34 23.10 16.18 38.89
CA ASP A 34 21.79 15.77 38.42
C ASP A 34 21.53 16.57 37.15
N THR A 35 21.96 16.02 36.02
CA THR A 35 21.54 16.49 34.72
C THR A 35 20.12 15.97 34.63
N GLN A 36 19.18 16.76 35.17
CA GLN A 36 17.78 16.61 34.85
C GLN A 36 17.73 16.59 33.32
N SER A 37 17.57 15.40 32.78
CA SER A 37 17.34 15.20 31.36
C SER A 37 15.96 15.78 31.14
N ALA A 38 15.90 17.08 30.84
CA ALA A 38 14.70 17.69 30.30
C ALA A 38 14.31 16.80 29.11
N PRO A 39 13.06 16.31 29.05
CA PRO A 39 12.62 15.59 27.87
C PRO A 39 12.89 16.54 26.69
N LEU A 40 13.68 16.07 25.72
CA LEU A 40 13.93 16.78 24.47
C LEU A 40 12.61 16.83 23.69
N GLY A 41 11.68 17.65 24.15
CA GLY A 41 10.47 17.99 23.41
C GLY A 41 10.92 18.74 22.16
N ARG A 42 10.51 18.26 20.99
CA ARG A 42 10.69 19.03 19.75
C ARG A 42 10.04 20.38 19.93
N SER A 43 10.71 21.43 19.49
CA SER A 43 10.13 22.77 19.45
C SER A 43 8.90 22.79 18.56
N ASP A 44 7.96 23.69 18.83
CA ASP A 44 6.76 23.89 18.01
C ASP A 44 7.11 24.12 16.54
N SER A 45 8.24 24.77 16.27
CA SER A 45 8.79 24.97 14.92
C SER A 45 9.10 23.64 14.21
N GLU A 46 9.80 22.73 14.89
CA GLU A 46 10.11 21.40 14.36
C GLU A 46 8.85 20.55 14.19
N GLN A 47 7.90 20.67 15.12
CA GLN A 47 6.62 19.98 15.04
C GLN A 47 5.83 20.48 13.83
N ALA A 48 5.62 21.79 13.69
CA ALA A 48 4.96 22.44 12.56
C ALA A 48 5.57 22.01 11.22
N ALA A 49 6.90 22.09 11.10
CA ALA A 49 7.62 21.75 9.89
C ALA A 49 7.38 20.29 9.44
N SER A 50 7.24 19.35 10.39
CA SER A 50 6.97 17.94 10.06
C SER A 50 5.61 17.71 9.40
N TRP A 51 4.67 18.65 9.57
CA TRP A 51 3.33 18.63 8.99
C TRP A 51 3.17 19.60 7.81
N GLY A 52 4.25 20.31 7.41
CA GLY A 52 4.16 21.37 6.40
C GLY A 52 3.39 22.61 6.88
N LEU A 53 3.28 22.80 8.20
CA LEU A 53 2.59 23.90 8.85
C LEU A 53 3.58 25.01 9.24
N THR A 54 3.04 26.21 9.41
CA THR A 54 3.72 27.32 10.11
C THR A 54 3.59 27.17 11.63
N GLU A 55 4.46 27.84 12.39
CA GLU A 55 4.36 27.90 13.85
C GLU A 55 3.00 28.42 14.34
N GLN A 56 2.42 29.40 13.63
CA GLN A 56 1.10 29.94 13.95
C GLN A 56 -0.02 28.91 13.76
N GLU A 57 0.07 28.10 12.69
CA GLU A 57 -0.87 27.01 12.44
C GLU A 57 -0.72 25.90 13.49
N TRP A 58 0.49 25.65 13.98
CA TRP A 58 0.74 24.73 15.08
C TRP A 58 0.10 25.21 16.39
N THR A 59 0.31 26.47 16.76
CA THR A 59 -0.35 27.05 17.94
C THR A 59 -1.88 27.01 17.82
N ARG A 60 -2.43 27.24 16.62
CA ARG A 60 -3.88 27.10 16.39
C ARG A 60 -4.35 25.66 16.60
N PHE A 61 -3.60 24.67 16.12
CA PHE A 61 -3.88 23.26 16.36
C PHE A 61 -3.91 22.93 17.86
N GLU A 62 -2.94 23.41 18.64
CA GLU A 62 -2.89 23.17 20.08
C GLU A 62 -4.09 23.80 20.80
N GLN A 63 -4.50 25.00 20.40
CA GLN A 63 -5.70 25.66 20.94
C GLN A 63 -6.99 24.89 20.60
N ILE A 64 -7.10 24.37 19.37
CA ILE A 64 -8.21 23.50 18.97
C ILE A 64 -8.25 22.25 19.87
N GLN A 65 -7.10 21.60 20.07
CA GLN A 65 -7.01 20.41 20.91
C GLN A 65 -7.21 20.68 22.40
N ALA A 66 -6.94 21.89 22.89
CA ALA A 66 -7.30 22.29 24.25
C ALA A 66 -8.82 22.47 24.45
N GLY A 67 -9.59 22.55 23.35
CA GLY A 67 -11.04 22.71 23.37
C GLY A 67 -11.83 21.40 23.24
N PRO A 68 -13.12 21.47 22.84
CA PRO A 68 -13.99 20.29 22.67
C PRO A 68 -13.42 19.23 21.71
N ARG A 69 -12.64 19.64 20.71
CA ARG A 69 -11.98 18.74 19.76
C ARG A 69 -11.06 17.74 20.48
N GLY A 70 -10.31 18.17 21.48
CA GLY A 70 -9.45 17.26 22.26
C GLY A 70 -10.24 16.27 23.10
N PHE A 71 -11.46 16.61 23.51
CA PHE A 71 -12.35 15.66 24.18
C PHE A 71 -12.94 14.64 23.19
N TRP A 72 -13.38 15.08 22.00
CA TRP A 72 -13.97 14.20 20.99
C TRP A 72 -12.93 13.34 20.26
N SER A 73 -11.72 13.87 20.04
CA SER A 73 -10.70 13.27 19.18
C SER A 73 -9.28 13.63 19.65
N PRO A 74 -8.84 13.17 20.84
CA PRO A 74 -7.59 13.58 21.49
C PRO A 74 -6.31 13.31 20.69
N ASN A 75 -6.32 12.34 19.78
CA ASN A 75 -5.15 11.96 18.97
C ASN A 75 -5.36 12.22 17.47
N LEU A 76 -6.25 13.16 17.14
CA LEU A 76 -6.45 13.57 15.75
C LEU A 76 -5.19 14.25 15.23
N ASP A 77 -4.80 13.92 14.00
CA ASP A 77 -3.65 14.56 13.39
C ASP A 77 -3.88 16.07 13.17
N PRO A 78 -2.81 16.88 13.18
CA PRO A 78 -2.91 18.33 13.08
C PRO A 78 -3.62 18.84 11.83
N LEU A 79 -3.42 18.19 10.68
CA LEU A 79 -4.03 18.63 9.42
C LEU A 79 -5.52 18.35 9.38
N THR A 80 -5.98 17.18 9.86
CA THR A 80 -7.41 16.89 9.98
C THR A 80 -8.06 17.82 11.01
N ALA A 81 -7.42 18.07 12.15
CA ALA A 81 -7.95 18.99 13.16
C ALA A 81 -8.13 20.42 12.62
N LEU A 82 -7.09 20.97 11.96
CA LEU A 82 -7.14 22.28 11.32
C LEU A 82 -8.14 22.33 10.16
N GLY A 83 -8.21 21.28 9.35
CA GLY A 83 -9.12 21.18 8.21
C GLY A 83 -10.59 21.13 8.62
N VAL A 84 -10.95 20.38 9.65
CA VAL A 84 -12.33 20.32 10.15
C VAL A 84 -12.75 21.65 10.79
N GLU A 85 -11.86 22.29 11.57
CA GLU A 85 -12.09 23.58 12.23
C GLU A 85 -11.72 24.80 11.36
N ALA A 86 -11.52 24.60 10.06
CA ALA A 86 -11.21 25.67 9.12
C ALA A 86 -12.39 26.66 8.99
N GLN A 87 -12.08 27.96 8.99
CA GLN A 87 -13.10 29.03 8.92
C GLN A 87 -13.50 29.37 7.50
N THR A 88 -12.66 29.00 6.52
CA THR A 88 -12.90 29.24 5.10
C THR A 88 -12.68 27.98 4.28
N ASP A 89 -13.30 27.91 3.11
CA ASP A 89 -13.08 26.79 2.18
C ASP A 89 -11.65 26.75 1.66
N GLN A 90 -10.98 27.91 1.55
CA GLN A 90 -9.58 27.98 1.15
C GLN A 90 -8.65 27.35 2.20
N GLU A 91 -8.86 27.66 3.48
CA GLU A 91 -8.12 27.00 4.57
C GLU A 91 -8.36 25.48 4.55
N ARG A 92 -9.63 25.08 4.43
CA ARG A 92 -10.03 23.67 4.42
C ARG A 92 -9.36 22.90 3.27
N GLN A 93 -9.37 23.47 2.08
CA GLN A 93 -8.74 22.90 0.90
C GLN A 93 -7.22 22.78 1.06
N ARG A 94 -6.55 23.82 1.56
CA ARG A 94 -5.10 23.81 1.81
C ARG A 94 -4.70 22.68 2.76
N TYR A 95 -5.40 22.50 3.88
CA TYR A 95 -5.08 21.43 4.83
C TYR A 95 -5.35 20.04 4.26
N ALA A 96 -6.41 19.87 3.48
CA ALA A 96 -6.67 18.61 2.78
C ALA A 96 -5.57 18.26 1.77
N GLU A 97 -5.09 19.24 0.99
CA GLU A 97 -3.99 19.04 0.05
C GLU A 97 -2.67 18.68 0.74
N LEU A 98 -2.35 19.33 1.86
CA LEU A 98 -1.19 18.98 2.69
C LEU A 98 -1.30 17.54 3.20
N GLN A 99 -2.49 17.13 3.66
CA GLN A 99 -2.72 15.79 4.19
C GLN A 99 -2.53 14.73 3.10
N VAL A 100 -3.17 14.90 1.94
CA VAL A 100 -3.03 13.97 0.81
C VAL A 100 -1.57 13.85 0.36
N ALA A 101 -0.82 14.96 0.33
CA ALA A 101 0.59 14.94 -0.03
C ALA A 101 1.46 14.16 0.99
N LEU A 102 1.18 14.28 2.29
CA LEU A 102 1.86 13.50 3.33
C LEU A 102 1.47 12.02 3.29
N GLU A 103 0.19 11.72 3.07
CA GLU A 103 -0.32 10.35 2.93
C GLU A 103 0.28 9.64 1.72
N ALA A 104 0.42 10.34 0.58
CA ALA A 104 1.11 9.80 -0.59
C ALA A 104 2.57 9.41 -0.26
N LYS A 105 3.33 10.30 0.38
CA LYS A 105 4.70 10.01 0.83
C LYS A 105 4.78 8.86 1.83
N ARG A 106 3.77 8.75 2.71
CA ARG A 106 3.68 7.65 3.66
C ARG A 106 3.45 6.32 2.94
N ALA A 107 2.49 6.28 2.01
CA ALA A 107 2.18 5.10 1.21
C ALA A 107 3.40 4.62 0.39
N GLU A 108 4.16 5.55 -0.20
CA GLU A 108 5.41 5.23 -0.90
C GLU A 108 6.43 4.53 -0.01
N ARG A 109 6.63 5.01 1.23
CA ARG A 109 7.56 4.39 2.20
C ARG A 109 7.07 3.04 2.66
N GLU A 110 5.77 2.91 2.93
CA GLU A 110 5.17 1.63 3.30
C GLU A 110 5.34 0.61 2.17
N LEU A 111 5.06 0.99 0.91
CA LEU A 111 5.27 0.13 -0.24
C LEU A 111 6.73 -0.28 -0.41
N ALA A 112 7.67 0.67 -0.27
CA ALA A 112 9.10 0.38 -0.32
C ALA A 112 9.51 -0.65 0.76
N TYR A 113 8.98 -0.50 1.97
CA TYR A 113 9.20 -1.47 3.05
C TYR A 113 8.58 -2.84 2.75
N GLN A 114 7.35 -2.88 2.23
CA GLN A 114 6.70 -4.14 1.87
C GLN A 114 7.48 -4.93 0.81
N ASN A 115 8.07 -4.24 -0.17
CA ASN A 115 8.96 -4.86 -1.16
C ASN A 115 10.21 -5.46 -0.48
N ALA A 116 10.85 -4.71 0.41
CA ALA A 116 12.01 -5.18 1.16
C ALA A 116 11.68 -6.37 2.07
N TYR A 117 10.52 -6.32 2.73
CA TYR A 117 10.01 -7.40 3.57
C TYR A 117 9.77 -8.68 2.76
N THR A 118 9.13 -8.55 1.60
CA THR A 118 8.87 -9.67 0.69
C THR A 118 10.17 -10.32 0.21
N ALA A 119 11.17 -9.51 -0.18
CA ALA A 119 12.49 -10.01 -0.55
C ALA A 119 13.21 -10.70 0.62
N ALA A 120 13.11 -10.14 1.83
CA ALA A 120 13.67 -10.75 3.03
C ALA A 120 13.02 -12.09 3.36
N TRP A 121 11.69 -12.20 3.22
CA TRP A 121 10.96 -13.45 3.43
C TRP A 121 11.45 -14.55 2.49
N ALA A 122 11.53 -14.27 1.19
CA ALA A 122 12.00 -15.23 0.19
C ALA A 122 13.43 -15.71 0.48
N LYS A 123 14.29 -14.81 0.97
CA LYS A 123 15.68 -15.13 1.35
C LYS A 123 15.75 -16.01 2.60
N LEU A 124 14.96 -15.70 3.63
CA LEU A 124 15.05 -16.36 4.93
C LEU A 124 14.26 -17.68 4.99
N PHE A 125 13.20 -17.81 4.19
CA PHE A 125 12.28 -18.96 4.24
C PHE A 125 11.96 -19.54 2.84
N PRO A 126 12.97 -20.00 2.07
CA PRO A 126 12.77 -20.43 0.68
C PRO A 126 11.88 -21.68 0.50
N GLY A 127 11.69 -22.48 1.55
CA GLY A 127 10.83 -23.68 1.52
C GLY A 127 9.40 -23.47 2.03
N LEU A 128 9.08 -22.27 2.54
CA LEU A 128 7.73 -21.95 3.02
C LEU A 128 6.99 -21.20 1.92
N LEU A 129 6.14 -21.93 1.19
CA LEU A 129 5.26 -21.34 0.20
C LEU A 129 4.25 -20.42 0.91
N PRO A 130 4.06 -19.17 0.44
CA PRO A 130 2.99 -18.32 0.92
C PRO A 130 1.64 -19.03 0.76
N ILE A 131 0.77 -18.91 1.77
CA ILE A 131 -0.63 -19.33 1.63
C ILE A 131 -1.24 -18.42 0.56
N GLN A 132 -1.50 -18.98 -0.63
CA GLN A 132 -2.17 -18.26 -1.70
C GLN A 132 -3.55 -17.79 -1.20
N GLY A 133 -3.80 -16.48 -1.25
CA GLY A 133 -5.10 -15.88 -0.89
C GLY A 133 -5.12 -14.82 0.22
N MET A 134 -4.01 -14.56 0.93
CA MET A 134 -3.96 -13.50 1.97
C MET A 134 -3.34 -12.17 1.52
N ALA A 135 -2.57 -12.16 0.42
CA ALA A 135 -2.41 -10.93 -0.34
C ALA A 135 -3.71 -10.78 -1.13
N SER A 136 -4.40 -9.64 -1.05
CA SER A 136 -5.45 -9.32 -2.01
C SER A 136 -4.86 -9.61 -3.39
N PRO A 137 -5.39 -10.59 -4.15
CA PRO A 137 -4.99 -10.69 -5.52
C PRO A 137 -5.23 -9.30 -6.15
N PRO A 138 -4.42 -8.87 -7.14
CA PRO A 138 -4.86 -7.77 -7.99
C PRO A 138 -6.32 -8.06 -8.40
N PRO A 139 -7.21 -7.06 -8.49
CA PRO A 139 -8.63 -7.29 -8.77
C PRO A 139 -8.78 -7.91 -10.17
N ALA A 140 -8.61 -9.22 -10.24
CA ALA A 140 -8.68 -10.11 -11.40
C ALA A 140 -8.33 -11.55 -10.95
N SER A 141 -8.86 -12.01 -9.81
CA SER A 141 -8.82 -13.44 -9.48
C SER A 141 -10.02 -13.81 -8.63
N SER A 142 -11.22 -13.56 -9.16
CA SER A 142 -12.38 -14.35 -8.75
C SER A 142 -12.02 -15.81 -9.02
N SER A 143 -12.26 -16.67 -8.03
CA SER A 143 -12.11 -18.12 -8.06
C SER A 143 -13.07 -18.76 -9.08
N VAL A 144 -12.77 -18.56 -10.35
CA VAL A 144 -13.46 -19.08 -11.53
C VAL A 144 -12.35 -19.47 -12.50
N MET A 145 -12.58 -20.54 -13.26
CA MET A 145 -11.73 -20.99 -14.37
C MET A 145 -10.93 -19.84 -15.02
N PRO A 146 -9.63 -20.01 -15.31
CA PRO A 146 -8.80 -18.93 -15.82
C PRO A 146 -9.43 -18.35 -17.09
N ARG A 147 -9.91 -17.09 -17.00
CA ARG A 147 -10.56 -16.37 -18.10
C ARG A 147 -9.57 -16.19 -19.24
N GLN A 148 -10.03 -16.42 -20.46
CA GLN A 148 -9.23 -16.14 -21.64
C GLN A 148 -9.17 -14.63 -21.88
N ALA A 149 -8.01 -14.12 -22.26
CA ALA A 149 -7.79 -12.74 -22.68
C ALA A 149 -7.63 -12.72 -24.20
N LEU A 150 -8.65 -12.23 -24.90
CA LEU A 150 -8.65 -12.06 -26.35
C LEU A 150 -8.16 -10.64 -26.68
N PHE A 151 -7.04 -10.55 -27.39
CA PHE A 151 -6.54 -9.30 -27.95
C PHE A 151 -7.05 -9.14 -29.38
N VAL A 152 -7.53 -7.94 -29.70
CA VAL A 152 -8.17 -7.62 -30.97
C VAL A 152 -7.76 -6.23 -31.45
N GLU A 153 -7.92 -5.96 -32.74
CA GLU A 153 -7.74 -4.64 -33.34
C GLU A 153 -8.94 -4.24 -34.21
N ASP A 154 -9.02 -2.95 -34.55
CA ASP A 154 -10.01 -2.44 -35.51
C ASP A 154 -9.72 -2.94 -36.93
N HIS A 155 -10.74 -3.01 -37.78
CA HIS A 155 -10.62 -3.46 -39.18
C HIS A 155 -10.03 -4.88 -39.33
N CYS A 156 -10.31 -5.76 -38.37
CA CYS A 156 -9.86 -7.14 -38.32
C CYS A 156 -11.07 -8.10 -38.30
N PRO A 157 -11.49 -8.64 -39.47
CA PRO A 157 -12.61 -9.58 -39.54
C PRO A 157 -12.39 -10.84 -38.69
N GLU A 158 -11.17 -11.39 -38.69
CA GLU A 158 -10.78 -12.54 -37.86
C GLU A 158 -10.99 -12.27 -36.37
N CYS A 159 -10.74 -11.04 -35.92
CA CYS A 159 -10.94 -10.63 -34.53
C CYS A 159 -12.42 -10.66 -34.14
N THR A 160 -13.31 -10.23 -35.04
CA THR A 160 -14.76 -10.29 -34.80
C THR A 160 -15.27 -11.73 -34.80
N ALA A 161 -14.77 -12.57 -35.71
CA ALA A 161 -15.13 -13.98 -35.79
C ALA A 161 -14.70 -14.76 -34.54
N GLU A 162 -13.48 -14.52 -34.05
CA GLU A 162 -12.97 -15.17 -32.84
C GLU A 162 -13.73 -14.73 -31.58
N ALA A 163 -14.07 -13.44 -31.47
CA ALA A 163 -14.88 -12.95 -30.35
C ALA A 163 -16.28 -13.58 -30.32
N GLN A 164 -16.91 -13.77 -31.48
CA GLN A 164 -18.20 -14.46 -31.60
C GLN A 164 -18.08 -15.95 -31.28
N ARG A 165 -17.01 -16.61 -31.74
CA ARG A 165 -16.71 -18.00 -31.40
C ARG A 165 -16.56 -18.19 -29.89
N LEU A 166 -15.80 -17.32 -29.22
CA LEU A 166 -15.66 -17.35 -27.76
C LEU A 166 -16.97 -17.08 -27.03
N GLN A 167 -17.76 -16.10 -27.49
CA GLN A 167 -19.09 -15.81 -26.95
C GLN A 167 -20.04 -17.02 -27.04
N SER A 168 -19.95 -17.84 -28.09
CA SER A 168 -20.77 -19.05 -28.25
C SER A 168 -20.41 -20.20 -27.30
N SER A 169 -19.20 -20.18 -26.73
CA SER A 169 -18.67 -21.24 -25.85
C SER A 169 -19.17 -21.15 -24.40
N ASP A 170 -19.99 -20.15 -24.07
CA ASP A 170 -20.49 -19.81 -22.73
C ASP A 170 -19.42 -19.61 -21.63
N THR A 171 -18.15 -19.53 -22.03
CA THR A 171 -17.02 -19.30 -21.13
C THR A 171 -16.85 -17.80 -20.90
N ALA A 172 -16.47 -17.41 -19.68
CA ALA A 172 -16.15 -16.02 -19.38
C ALA A 172 -14.77 -15.64 -19.94
N PHE A 173 -14.69 -14.51 -20.64
CA PHE A 173 -13.45 -14.03 -21.25
C PHE A 173 -13.36 -12.50 -21.26
N ASP A 174 -12.17 -11.98 -21.50
CA ASP A 174 -11.85 -10.57 -21.46
C ASP A 174 -11.33 -10.12 -22.82
N ILE A 175 -11.94 -9.07 -23.37
CA ILE A 175 -11.54 -8.49 -24.66
C ILE A 175 -10.64 -7.29 -24.39
N TYR A 176 -9.49 -7.23 -25.07
CA TYR A 176 -8.56 -6.11 -25.04
C TYR A 176 -8.40 -5.51 -26.44
N LEU A 177 -8.92 -4.30 -26.65
CA LEU A 177 -8.74 -3.58 -27.91
C LEU A 177 -7.37 -2.89 -27.95
N VAL A 178 -6.50 -3.42 -28.80
CA VAL A 178 -5.17 -2.89 -29.11
C VAL A 178 -5.31 -1.62 -29.93
N GLY A 179 -4.51 -0.61 -29.61
CA GLY A 179 -4.58 0.68 -30.33
C GLY A 179 -5.86 1.49 -30.05
N SER A 180 -6.61 1.17 -29.00
CA SER A 180 -7.80 1.91 -28.59
C SER A 180 -7.51 3.33 -28.09
N GLN A 181 -6.25 3.66 -27.76
CA GLN A 181 -5.82 4.98 -27.26
C GLN A 181 -6.56 5.46 -26.00
N GLY A 182 -7.17 4.54 -25.24
CA GLY A 182 -8.00 4.91 -24.08
C GLY A 182 -9.33 5.55 -24.43
N GLN A 183 -9.79 5.48 -25.69
CA GLN A 183 -11.04 6.06 -26.14
C GLN A 183 -12.18 5.03 -26.06
N ASP A 184 -13.05 5.16 -25.05
CA ASP A 184 -14.17 4.24 -24.79
C ASP A 184 -15.07 4.04 -26.01
N GLU A 185 -15.35 5.09 -26.77
CA GLU A 185 -16.17 5.05 -27.98
C GLU A 185 -15.64 4.05 -29.02
N ARG A 186 -14.31 3.89 -29.12
CA ARG A 186 -13.70 2.91 -30.06
C ARG A 186 -14.05 1.49 -29.63
N ILE A 187 -13.91 1.18 -28.33
CA ILE A 187 -14.29 -0.13 -27.77
C ILE A 187 -15.79 -0.40 -27.93
N ARG A 188 -16.63 0.60 -27.66
CA ARG A 188 -18.10 0.47 -27.82
C ARG A 188 -18.48 0.25 -29.28
N SER A 189 -17.83 0.95 -30.21
CA SER A 189 -18.04 0.78 -31.65
C SER A 189 -17.61 -0.62 -32.11
N TRP A 190 -16.41 -1.05 -31.72
CA TRP A 190 -15.88 -2.36 -32.03
C TRP A 190 -16.79 -3.48 -31.50
N ALA A 191 -17.25 -3.38 -30.24
CA ALA A 191 -18.11 -4.39 -29.62
C ALA A 191 -19.46 -4.52 -30.34
N ARG A 192 -20.03 -3.41 -30.84
CA ARG A 192 -21.24 -3.43 -31.69
C ARG A 192 -20.99 -4.08 -33.04
N GLN A 193 -19.84 -3.81 -33.67
CA GLN A 193 -19.47 -4.43 -34.96
C GLN A 193 -19.23 -5.93 -34.82
N ALA A 194 -18.66 -6.37 -33.68
CA ALA A 194 -18.40 -7.77 -33.38
C ALA A 194 -19.63 -8.53 -32.84
N ASP A 195 -20.80 -7.89 -32.73
CA ASP A 195 -22.02 -8.48 -32.17
C ASP A 195 -21.85 -9.06 -30.75
N ILE A 196 -21.14 -8.31 -29.89
CA ILE A 196 -20.98 -8.68 -28.48
C ILE A 196 -22.28 -8.40 -27.73
N ASP A 197 -22.82 -9.43 -27.08
CA ASP A 197 -24.07 -9.37 -26.32
C ASP A 197 -23.92 -8.42 -25.11
N PRO A 198 -24.66 -7.29 -25.08
CA PRO A 198 -24.60 -6.34 -23.98
C PRO A 198 -25.00 -6.95 -22.63
N ALA A 199 -25.88 -7.95 -22.61
CA ALA A 199 -26.28 -8.62 -21.37
C ALA A 199 -25.15 -9.47 -20.77
N ARG A 200 -24.29 -10.06 -21.62
CA ARG A 200 -23.09 -10.78 -21.18
C ARG A 200 -22.02 -9.82 -20.66
N VAL A 201 -21.92 -8.62 -21.24
CA VAL A 201 -21.06 -7.55 -20.71
C VAL A 201 -21.57 -7.04 -19.36
N GLN A 202 -22.87 -6.76 -19.25
CA GLN A 202 -23.49 -6.26 -18.02
C GLN A 202 -23.34 -7.24 -16.85
N ARG A 203 -23.41 -8.56 -17.11
CA ARG A 203 -23.18 -9.61 -16.12
C ARG A 203 -21.71 -10.02 -15.98
N GLN A 204 -20.79 -9.27 -16.59
CA GLN A 204 -19.34 -9.49 -16.53
C GLN A 204 -18.85 -10.85 -17.06
N GLN A 205 -19.69 -11.57 -17.83
CA GLN A 205 -19.26 -12.77 -18.54
C GLN A 205 -18.28 -12.41 -19.66
N ILE A 206 -18.45 -11.25 -20.28
CA ILE A 206 -17.49 -10.64 -21.21
C ILE A 206 -17.05 -9.31 -20.62
N THR A 207 -15.76 -9.03 -20.56
CA THR A 207 -15.29 -7.66 -20.23
C THR A 207 -14.71 -6.99 -21.48
N LEU A 208 -14.86 -5.67 -21.55
CA LEU A 208 -14.33 -4.85 -22.62
C LEU A 208 -13.26 -3.93 -22.05
N ASN A 209 -12.03 -4.04 -22.55
CA ASN A 209 -10.86 -3.39 -21.96
C ASN A 209 -10.01 -2.70 -23.02
N HIS A 210 -9.35 -1.63 -22.61
CA HIS A 210 -8.22 -1.09 -23.36
C HIS A 210 -6.99 -1.96 -23.11
N ASP A 211 -6.21 -2.26 -24.15
CA ASP A 211 -4.96 -3.02 -23.95
C ASP A 211 -3.96 -2.22 -23.07
N ARG A 212 -3.90 -0.89 -23.22
CA ARG A 212 -2.98 0.00 -22.47
C ARG A 212 -1.51 -0.44 -22.54
N GLY A 213 -1.07 -0.94 -23.69
CA GLY A 213 0.29 -1.45 -23.88
C GLY A 213 0.52 -2.87 -23.35
N ARG A 214 -0.51 -3.55 -22.84
CA ARG A 214 -0.45 -4.95 -22.43
C ARG A 214 -0.04 -5.86 -23.59
N TRP A 215 -0.53 -5.61 -24.80
CA TRP A 215 -0.17 -6.39 -25.98
C TRP A 215 1.35 -6.41 -26.22
N PHE A 216 1.98 -5.23 -26.13
CA PHE A 216 3.42 -5.10 -26.30
C PHE A 216 4.20 -5.78 -25.16
N ASN A 217 3.74 -5.65 -23.92
CA ASN A 217 4.38 -6.25 -22.74
C ASN A 217 4.32 -7.78 -22.70
N LEU A 218 3.37 -8.39 -23.41
CA LEU A 218 3.32 -9.85 -23.57
C LEU A 218 4.44 -10.37 -24.48
N GLY A 219 5.19 -9.49 -25.14
CA GLY A 219 6.29 -9.88 -26.02
C GLY A 219 5.83 -10.80 -27.14
N ALA A 220 4.59 -10.61 -27.62
CA ALA A 220 3.93 -11.50 -28.57
C ALA A 220 4.07 -11.00 -30.02
N PRO A 221 5.12 -11.43 -30.77
CA PRO A 221 5.21 -11.15 -32.20
C PRO A 221 4.25 -12.07 -32.94
N GLY A 222 3.06 -11.57 -33.29
CA GLY A 222 2.12 -12.30 -34.13
C GLY A 222 0.93 -11.43 -34.53
N PRO A 223 0.18 -11.84 -35.57
CA PRO A 223 -1.05 -11.14 -35.94
C PRO A 223 -2.10 -11.27 -34.82
N LEU A 224 -3.02 -10.31 -34.81
CA LEU A 224 -4.26 -10.37 -34.04
C LEU A 224 -5.36 -11.04 -34.91
N PRO A 225 -6.36 -11.70 -34.30
CA PRO A 225 -6.57 -11.87 -32.87
C PRO A 225 -5.54 -12.80 -32.22
N ALA A 226 -5.37 -12.67 -30.91
CA ALA A 226 -4.53 -13.58 -30.13
C ALA A 226 -5.16 -13.84 -28.76
N THR A 227 -5.17 -15.10 -28.33
CA THR A 227 -5.86 -15.50 -27.09
C THR A 227 -4.83 -15.95 -26.07
N PHE A 228 -4.90 -15.40 -24.88
CA PHE A 228 -4.01 -15.72 -23.78
C PHE A 228 -4.76 -16.26 -22.57
N GLN A 229 -4.06 -17.01 -21.73
CA GLN A 229 -4.56 -17.44 -20.43
C GLN A 229 -3.46 -17.34 -19.39
N GLN A 230 -3.82 -16.98 -18.17
CA GLN A 230 -2.89 -17.03 -17.05
C GLN A 230 -2.85 -18.44 -16.47
N VAL A 231 -1.69 -19.09 -16.55
CA VAL A 231 -1.41 -20.39 -15.95
C VAL A 231 -0.24 -20.21 -14.99
N ASN A 232 -0.45 -20.46 -13.70
CA ASN A 232 0.56 -20.28 -12.64
C ASN A 232 1.21 -18.88 -12.63
N GLY A 233 0.42 -17.83 -12.93
CA GLY A 233 0.90 -16.44 -12.96
C GLY A 233 1.69 -16.08 -14.21
N GLN A 234 1.85 -16.99 -15.17
CA GLN A 234 2.46 -16.73 -16.48
C GLN A 234 1.39 -16.65 -17.56
N TRP A 235 1.57 -15.73 -18.50
CA TRP A 235 0.70 -15.64 -19.67
C TRP A 235 1.13 -16.66 -20.71
N GLN A 236 0.20 -17.54 -21.09
CA GLN A 236 0.39 -18.54 -22.13
C GLN A 236 -0.55 -18.22 -23.30
N ARG A 237 0.01 -18.15 -24.51
CA ARG A 237 -0.77 -18.03 -25.75
C ARG A 237 -1.47 -19.37 -26.04
N LEU A 238 -2.72 -19.32 -26.48
CA LEU A 238 -3.58 -20.49 -26.69
C LEU A 238 -3.80 -20.83 -28.17
N ASP A 239 -3.48 -19.91 -29.08
CA ASP A 239 -3.57 -20.04 -30.53
C ASP A 239 -2.22 -20.28 -31.20
#